data_AF-A0A355SYW4-F1
#
_entry.id   AF-A0A355SYW4-F1
#
_cell.length_a   1.000
_cell.length_b   1.000
_cell.length_c   1.000
_cell.angle_alpha   90.00
_cell.angle_beta   90.00
_cell.angle_gamma   90.00
#
_symmetry.space_group_name_H-M   'P 1'
#
loop_
_entity.id
_entity.type
_entity.pdbx_description
1 polymer ?
#
loop_
_entity_poly.entity_id
_entity_poly.type
_entity_poly.pdbx_seq_one_letter_code
_entity_poly.pdbx_strand_id
1 'polypeptide(L)'
;MNHHLCSVQNCSNHATAEVMLYDVYESGEVFLERDFTCPYICAKHVAENEASLQGARTPGTITKYTYTNQHLAQGFTIYRPL
;
A
#
# COMPACT_ATOMS: atom_id res chain seq x y z
N MET A 1 17.01 -10.60 -10.78
CA MET A 1 15.74 -10.00 -10.34
C MET A 1 15.12 -10.97 -9.37
N ASN A 2 15.02 -10.61 -8.09
CA ASN A 2 14.29 -11.43 -7.13
C ASN A 2 12.81 -11.25 -7.44
N HIS A 3 12.18 -12.25 -8.04
CA HIS A 3 10.77 -12.20 -8.35
C HIS A 3 9.97 -12.38 -7.05
N HIS A 4 9.49 -11.29 -6.48
CA HIS A 4 8.54 -11.33 -5.37
C HIS A 4 7.16 -11.78 -5.87
N LEU A 5 6.49 -12.65 -5.12
CA LEU A 5 5.08 -12.97 -5.35
C LEU A 5 4.20 -11.92 -4.68
N CYS A 6 3.00 -11.71 -5.21
CA CYS A 6 2.00 -10.87 -4.58
C CYS A 6 1.66 -11.40 -3.17
N SER A 7 1.58 -10.49 -2.18
CA SER A 7 1.30 -10.83 -0.78
C SER A 7 -0.19 -11.05 -0.49
N VAL A 8 -1.08 -10.80 -1.45
CA VAL A 8 -2.51 -11.10 -1.31
C VAL A 8 -2.69 -12.62 -1.21
N GLN A 9 -3.43 -13.07 -0.21
CA GLN A 9 -3.67 -14.49 0.05
C GLN A 9 -4.23 -15.19 -1.20
N ASN A 10 -3.71 -16.38 -1.51
CA ASN A 10 -4.08 -17.20 -2.67
C ASN A 10 -3.77 -16.54 -4.04
N CYS A 11 -2.90 -15.53 -4.09
CA CYS A 11 -2.38 -15.00 -5.33
C CYS A 11 -1.03 -15.64 -5.70
N SER A 12 -0.90 -16.14 -6.93
CA SER A 12 0.35 -16.67 -7.48
C SER A 12 1.02 -15.74 -8.49
N ASN A 13 0.47 -14.54 -8.70
CA ASN A 13 1.04 -13.59 -9.65
C ASN A 13 2.34 -12.97 -9.12
N HIS A 14 3.24 -12.63 -10.04
CA HIS A 14 4.41 -11.82 -9.72
C HIS A 14 4.00 -10.41 -9.30
N ALA A 15 4.62 -9.93 -8.22
CA ALA A 15 4.49 -8.56 -7.80
C ALA A 15 5.11 -7.62 -8.84
N THR A 16 4.50 -6.45 -9.01
CA THR A 16 4.97 -5.37 -9.88
C THR A 16 5.33 -4.13 -9.08
N ALA A 17 4.97 -4.09 -7.79
CA ALA A 17 5.30 -3.00 -6.89
C ALA A 17 5.56 -3.49 -5.45
N GLU A 18 6.48 -2.80 -4.77
CA GLU A 18 6.59 -2.74 -3.31
C GLU A 18 5.57 -1.72 -2.79
N VAL A 19 4.85 -2.07 -1.73
CA VAL A 19 3.82 -1.23 -1.12
C VAL A 19 4.41 -0.47 0.05
N MET A 20 4.26 0.85 0.06
CA MET A 20 4.67 1.71 1.16
C MET A 20 3.45 2.40 1.77
N LEU A 21 3.51 2.65 3.07
CA LEU A 21 2.64 3.58 3.78
C LEU A 21 3.35 4.93 3.83
N TYR A 22 2.62 5.98 3.44
CA TYR A 22 3.11 7.34 3.44
C TYR A 22 2.20 8.24 4.25
N ASP A 23 2.80 9.00 5.17
CA ASP A 23 2.12 10.05 5.92
C ASP A 23 3.07 11.22 6.23
N VAL A 24 2.49 12.35 6.60
CA VAL A 24 3.21 13.54 7.08
C VAL A 24 2.52 14.02 8.35
N TYR A 25 3.24 14.05 9.46
CA TYR A 25 2.73 14.50 10.75
C TYR A 25 2.77 16.03 10.88
N GLU A 26 1.99 16.58 11.81
CA GLU A 26 1.94 18.03 12.07
C GLU A 26 3.31 18.62 12.45
N SER A 27 4.22 17.80 13.00
CA SER A 27 5.61 18.15 13.29
C SER A 27 6.47 18.37 12.03
N GLY A 28 5.97 18.01 10.85
CA GLY A 28 6.71 17.96 9.59
C GLY A 28 7.50 16.66 9.38
N GLU A 29 7.42 15.72 10.32
CA GLU A 29 8.00 14.38 10.17
C GLU A 29 7.27 13.59 9.08
N VAL A 30 8.04 12.91 8.21
CA VAL A 30 7.51 12.07 7.14
C VAL A 30 7.62 10.62 7.56
N PHE A 31 6.47 9.94 7.60
CA PHE A 31 6.43 8.49 7.75
C PHE A 31 6.42 7.87 6.35
N LEU A 32 7.45 7.10 6.03
CA LEU A 32 7.54 6.37 4.77
C LEU A 32 8.16 4.99 5.02
N GLU A 33 7.30 4.01 5.25
CA GLU A 33 7.72 2.64 5.56
C GLU A 33 6.98 1.63 4.71
N ARG A 34 7.56 0.44 4.55
CA ARG A 34 6.90 -0.64 3.81
C ARG A 34 5.67 -1.12 4.57
N ASP A 35 4.59 -1.36 3.83
CA ASP A 35 3.37 -1.92 4.41
C ASP A 35 3.59 -3.39 4.78
N PHE A 36 3.58 -3.71 6.07
CA PHE A 36 3.76 -5.08 6.55
C PHE A 36 2.53 -5.98 6.29
N THR A 37 1.37 -5.39 6.01
CA THR A 37 0.13 -6.15 5.75
C THR A 37 0.06 -6.68 4.32
N CYS A 38 0.70 -5.99 3.37
CA CYS A 38 0.81 -6.40 1.98
C CYS A 38 2.08 -5.79 1.35
N PRO A 39 3.28 -6.32 1.64
CA PRO A 39 4.55 -5.69 1.25
C PRO A 39 4.79 -5.66 -0.26
N TYR A 40 4.23 -6.61 -1.01
CA TYR A 40 4.38 -6.70 -2.46
C TYR A 40 3.04 -6.97 -3.14
N ILE A 41 2.76 -6.29 -4.24
CA ILE A 41 1.46 -6.35 -4.91
C ILE A 41 1.60 -6.47 -6.44
N CYS A 42 0.77 -7.28 -7.08
CA CYS A 42 0.73 -7.41 -8.54
C CYS A 42 -0.18 -6.34 -9.17
N ALA A 43 0.01 -6.07 -10.46
CA ALA A 43 -0.74 -5.02 -11.17
C ALA A 43 -2.28 -5.18 -11.07
N LYS A 44 -2.78 -6.43 -11.10
CA LYS A 44 -4.21 -6.71 -10.89
C LYS A 44 -4.70 -6.20 -9.53
N HIS A 45 -4.01 -6.61 -8.46
CA HIS A 45 -4.42 -6.22 -7.12
C HIS A 45 -4.14 -4.75 -6.84
N VAL A 46 -3.17 -4.08 -7.50
CA VAL A 46 -3.04 -2.62 -7.45
C VAL A 46 -4.32 -1.95 -7.95
N ALA A 47 -4.79 -2.34 -9.13
CA ALA A 47 -6.00 -1.75 -9.72
C ALA A 47 -7.23 -1.98 -8.83
N GLU A 48 -7.40 -3.18 -8.29
CA GLU A 48 -8.49 -3.51 -7.36
C GLU A 48 -8.39 -2.72 -6.05
N ASN A 49 -7.17 -2.59 -5.50
CA ASN A 49 -6.92 -1.84 -4.28
C ASN A 49 -7.29 -0.35 -4.46
N GLU A 50 -6.87 0.25 -5.57
CA GLU A 50 -7.20 1.64 -5.91
C GLU A 50 -8.69 1.85 -6.16
N ALA A 51 -9.34 0.93 -6.87
CA ALA A 51 -10.78 0.98 -7.09
C ALA A 51 -11.58 0.86 -5.78
N SER A 52 -11.02 0.16 -4.78
CA SER A 52 -11.62 -0.03 -3.46
C SER A 52 -11.38 1.12 -2.47
N LEU A 53 -10.59 2.12 -2.85
CA LEU A 53 -10.15 3.19 -1.98
C LEU A 53 -11.35 3.91 -1.33
N GLN A 54 -11.31 4.04 -0.01
CA GLN A 54 -12.25 4.85 0.75
C GLN A 54 -11.50 5.92 1.53
N GLY A 55 -11.88 7.18 1.29
CA GLY A 55 -11.21 8.36 1.85
C GLY A 55 -10.52 9.19 0.76
N ALA A 56 -9.55 10.01 1.16
CA ALA A 56 -8.74 10.81 0.27
C ALA A 56 -7.25 10.53 0.53
N ARG A 57 -6.43 10.57 -0.52
CA ARG A 57 -4.97 10.43 -0.41
C ARG A 57 -4.34 11.72 0.12
N THR A 58 -4.60 12.00 1.39
CA THR A 58 -4.17 13.20 2.08
C THR A 58 -3.42 12.79 3.34
N PRO A 59 -2.19 13.29 3.56
CA PRO A 59 -1.51 13.12 4.84
C PRO A 59 -2.38 13.60 6.01
N GLY A 60 -2.19 13.02 7.19
CA GLY A 60 -3.01 13.35 8.36
C GLY A 60 -4.37 12.63 8.40
N THR A 61 -4.75 11.89 7.35
CA THR A 61 -6.05 11.22 7.27
C THR A 61 -5.88 9.71 7.10
N ILE A 62 -6.87 8.93 7.53
CA ILE A 62 -6.84 7.47 7.35
C ILE A 62 -7.48 7.14 5.99
N THR A 63 -6.70 6.53 5.10
CA THR A 63 -7.21 5.97 3.85
C THR A 63 -7.36 4.45 3.96
N LYS A 64 -8.53 3.92 3.63
CA LYS A 64 -8.79 2.48 3.69
C LYS A 64 -8.68 1.85 2.30
N TYR A 65 -8.12 0.64 2.27
CA TYR A 65 -7.97 -0.16 1.07
C TYR A 65 -8.39 -1.61 1.35
N THR A 66 -8.69 -2.39 0.31
CA THR A 66 -9.05 -3.81 0.47
C THR A 66 -7.86 -4.69 0.87
N TYR A 67 -6.64 -4.41 0.40
CA TYR A 67 -5.47 -5.27 0.66
C TYR A 67 -4.38 -4.59 1.49
N THR A 68 -4.17 -3.29 1.31
CA THR A 68 -3.11 -2.53 1.98
C THR A 68 -3.67 -1.72 3.14
N ASN A 69 -2.80 -1.14 3.97
CA ASN A 69 -3.14 -0.33 5.14
C ASN A 69 -4.20 -0.97 6.07
N GLN A 70 -4.14 -2.29 6.29
CA GLN A 70 -5.20 -3.03 7.00
C GLN A 70 -5.29 -2.69 8.51
N HIS A 71 -4.29 -2.00 9.06
CA HIS A 71 -4.29 -1.55 10.45
C HIS A 71 -4.87 -0.15 10.65
N LEU A 72 -5.43 0.46 9.59
CA LEU A 72 -5.96 1.82 9.63
C LEU A 72 -4.89 2.83 10.08
N ALA A 73 -3.64 2.62 9.65
CA ALA A 73 -2.59 3.58 9.90
C ALA A 73 -2.98 4.91 9.23
N GLN A 74 -2.58 6.00 9.89
CA GLN A 74 -2.70 7.33 9.31
C GLN A 74 -1.85 7.42 8.03
N GLY A 75 -2.34 8.19 7.06
CA GLY A 75 -1.76 8.31 5.73
C GLY A 75 -2.43 7.40 4.71
N PHE A 76 -1.68 7.10 3.65
CA PHE A 76 -2.16 6.35 2.51
C PHE A 76 -1.08 5.48 1.87
N THR A 77 -1.52 4.48 1.12
CA THR A 77 -0.63 3.59 0.36
C THR A 77 -0.05 4.29 -0.86
N ILE A 78 1.26 4.09 -1.10
CA ILE A 78 1.93 4.37 -2.36
C ILE A 78 2.62 3.11 -2.90
N TYR A 79 2.83 3.06 -4.22
CA TYR A 79 3.41 1.92 -4.91
C TYR A 79 4.77 2.27 -5.51
N ARG A 80 5.82 1.52 -5.17
CA ARG A 80 7.15 1.64 -5.76
C ARG A 80 7.37 0.51 -6.77
N PRO A 81 7.58 0.80 -8.07
CA PRO A 81 7.82 -0.24 -9.07
C PRO A 81 9.01 -1.15 -8.72
N LEU A 82 8.88 -2.45 -9.02
CA LEU A 82 9.94 -3.46 -8.86
C LEU A 82 10.79 -3.63 -10.14
#